data_AF-X0TFY2-F1
#
_entry.id   AF-X0TFY2-F1
#
_cell.length_a   1.000
_cell.length_b   1.000
_cell.length_c   1.000
_cell.angle_alpha   90.00
_cell.angle_beta   90.00
_cell.angle_gamma   90.00
#
_symmetry.space_group_name_H-M   'P 1'
#
loop_
_entity.id
_entity.type
_entity.pdbx_description
1 polymer ?
#
loop_
_entity_poly.entity_id
_entity_poly.type
_entity_poly.pdbx_seq_one_letter_code
_entity_poly.pdbx_strand_id
1 'polypeptide(L)'
;MKKQILSQKEIDYISRLPKNLKSNEKNLLNEYLQKKYKKYYKIIYLLYNKALTNQEKKSLRKLKIKLEELIEIWNKYISKQEKKEVIDFRKKALENIKVDYCLTKGIYIGEDIVPKIISKFLTKAIVIINKTSFNYFNNIFPSLNFKKVPHIFIASHLDAKILEKIINYAKKNKIETVIGIGGGRVIDYLKFISFKSNKPAIAIPTSLATHVYASPKIHAGGAIAQLGFKKTINGEPPQIAI
;
A
#
# COMPACT_ATOMS: atom_id res chain seq x y z
N MET A 1 0.50 43.41 -14.96
CA MET A 1 0.81 42.11 -14.31
C MET A 1 0.19 40.97 -15.11
N LYS A 2 0.99 40.09 -15.72
CA LYS A 2 0.46 38.90 -16.40
C LYS A 2 -0.01 37.90 -15.33
N LYS A 3 -1.31 37.57 -15.31
CA LYS A 3 -1.84 36.45 -14.51
C LYS A 3 -1.19 35.17 -15.03
N GLN A 4 -0.37 34.52 -14.20
CA GLN A 4 0.27 33.27 -14.55
C GLN A 4 -0.78 32.16 -14.49
N ILE A 5 -1.12 31.60 -15.64
CA ILE A 5 -2.10 30.51 -15.77
C ILE A 5 -1.44 29.24 -15.25
N LEU A 6 -2.09 28.56 -14.31
CA LEU A 6 -1.62 27.28 -13.75
C LEU A 6 -1.52 26.23 -14.86
N SER A 7 -0.48 25.41 -14.81
CA SER A 7 -0.33 24.27 -15.72
C SER A 7 -1.35 23.17 -15.42
N GLN A 8 -1.68 22.34 -16.41
CA GLN A 8 -2.65 21.25 -16.25
C GLN A 8 -2.27 20.27 -15.12
N LYS A 9 -0.97 20.05 -14.90
CA LYS A 9 -0.47 19.23 -13.78
C LYS A 9 -0.77 19.84 -12.40
N GLU A 10 -0.77 21.17 -12.29
CA GLU A 10 -1.09 21.89 -11.06
C GLU A 10 -2.60 21.86 -10.79
N ILE A 11 -3.42 21.97 -11.84
CA ILE A 11 -4.88 21.83 -11.78
C ILE A 11 -5.27 20.41 -11.35
N ASP A 12 -4.66 19.39 -11.95
CA ASP A 12 -4.86 17.97 -11.61
C ASP A 12 -4.40 17.62 -10.20
N TYR A 13 -3.49 18.39 -9.61
CA TYR A 13 -3.03 18.20 -8.24
C TYR A 13 -3.94 18.90 -7.23
N ILE A 14 -4.37 20.13 -7.50
CA ILE A 14 -5.32 20.88 -6.66
C ILE A 14 -6.65 20.11 -6.53
N SER A 15 -7.11 19.47 -7.61
CA SER A 15 -8.32 18.65 -7.61
C SER A 15 -8.23 17.37 -6.73
N ARG A 16 -7.02 16.98 -6.29
CA ARG A 16 -6.78 15.83 -5.41
C ARG A 16 -6.63 16.21 -3.94
N LEU A 17 -6.66 17.49 -3.61
CA LEU A 17 -6.62 17.96 -2.22
C LEU A 17 -7.90 17.53 -1.49
N PRO A 18 -7.83 17.26 -0.17
CA PRO A 18 -9.00 16.87 0.62
C PRO A 18 -10.13 17.89 0.49
N LYS A 19 -11.33 17.42 0.13
CA LYS A 19 -12.51 18.30 -0.09
C LYS A 19 -12.96 19.05 1.17
N ASN A 20 -12.56 18.56 2.34
CA ASN A 20 -13.04 18.97 3.67
C ASN A 20 -12.26 20.15 4.29
N LEU A 21 -11.35 20.78 3.55
CA LEU A 21 -10.62 21.96 4.03
C LEU A 21 -11.60 23.15 4.19
N LYS A 22 -11.56 23.80 5.36
CA LYS A 22 -12.31 25.04 5.62
C LYS A 22 -11.83 26.14 4.67
N SER A 23 -12.69 27.12 4.37
CA SER A 23 -12.41 28.19 3.38
C SER A 23 -11.06 28.89 3.64
N ASN A 24 -10.75 29.19 4.90
CA ASN A 24 -9.50 29.82 5.31
C ASN A 24 -8.27 28.91 5.10
N GLU A 25 -8.42 27.59 5.22
CA GLU A 25 -7.34 26.61 5.02
C GLU A 25 -7.06 26.39 3.53
N LYS A 26 -8.09 26.44 2.67
CA LYS A 26 -7.93 26.45 1.20
C LYS A 26 -7.22 27.70 0.71
N ASN A 27 -7.55 28.86 1.28
CA ASN A 27 -6.90 30.12 0.94
C ASN A 27 -5.44 30.15 1.43
N LEU A 28 -5.16 29.65 2.64
CA LEU A 28 -3.79 29.53 3.14
C LEU A 28 -2.96 28.60 2.26
N LEU A 29 -3.47 27.41 1.92
CA LEU A 29 -2.75 26.43 1.12
C LEU A 29 -2.57 26.90 -0.34
N ASN A 30 -3.56 27.58 -0.93
CA ASN A 30 -3.42 28.18 -2.25
C ASN A 30 -2.44 29.37 -2.24
N GLU A 31 -2.44 30.23 -1.22
CA GLU A 31 -1.37 31.24 -1.08
C GLU A 31 0.00 30.58 -0.89
N TYR A 32 0.07 29.48 -0.13
CA TYR A 32 1.31 28.75 0.15
C TYR A 32 1.90 28.06 -1.09
N LEU A 33 1.04 27.49 -1.94
CA LEU A 33 1.43 26.84 -3.20
C LEU A 33 1.69 27.83 -4.33
N GLN A 34 0.92 28.93 -4.42
CA GLN A 34 1.02 29.89 -5.53
C GLN A 34 2.13 30.92 -5.35
N LYS A 35 2.48 31.35 -4.12
CA LYS A 35 3.32 32.57 -3.99
C LYS A 35 4.82 32.36 -3.93
N LYS A 36 5.40 31.20 -3.54
CA LYS A 36 6.86 31.25 -3.31
C LYS A 36 7.75 30.01 -3.34
N TYR A 37 7.31 28.74 -3.35
CA TYR A 37 8.29 27.67 -3.09
C TYR A 37 8.17 26.33 -3.82
N LYS A 38 8.39 26.37 -5.14
CA LYS A 38 8.98 25.23 -5.89
C LYS A 38 10.31 24.76 -5.27
N LYS A 39 11.06 25.68 -4.63
CA LYS A 39 12.35 25.40 -3.96
C LYS A 39 12.21 24.64 -2.64
N TYR A 40 11.10 24.76 -1.90
CA TYR A 40 10.93 24.03 -0.64
C TYR A 40 10.53 22.59 -0.82
N TYR A 41 9.80 22.25 -1.88
CA TYR A 41 9.53 20.86 -2.19
C TYR A 41 10.84 20.09 -2.44
N LYS A 42 11.78 20.73 -3.17
CA LYS A 42 13.14 20.20 -3.36
C LYS A 42 13.89 20.07 -2.04
N ILE A 43 13.83 21.08 -1.16
CA ILE A 43 14.51 21.04 0.14
C ILE A 43 13.91 19.99 1.09
N ILE A 44 12.58 19.82 1.11
CA ILE A 44 11.90 18.79 1.92
C ILE A 44 12.20 17.38 1.38
N TYR A 45 12.25 17.21 0.05
CA TYR A 45 12.67 15.97 -0.60
C TYR A 45 14.16 15.64 -0.34
N LEU A 46 15.05 16.65 -0.34
CA LEU A 46 16.48 16.48 -0.03
C LEU A 46 16.73 16.26 1.47
N LEU A 47 15.91 16.84 2.35
CA LEU A 47 15.90 16.59 3.80
C LEU A 47 15.55 15.14 4.10
N TYR A 48 14.53 14.59 3.43
CA TYR A 48 14.13 13.19 3.58
C TYR A 48 15.24 12.21 3.12
N ASN A 49 16.02 12.58 2.10
CA ASN A 49 17.13 11.77 1.58
C ASN A 49 18.50 12.09 2.22
N LYS A 50 18.55 12.84 3.33
CA LYS A 50 19.80 13.28 4.01
C LYS A 50 20.85 13.96 3.10
N ALA A 51 20.45 14.52 1.97
CA ALA A 51 21.35 15.02 0.93
C ALA A 51 21.25 16.54 0.74
N LEU A 52 21.31 17.32 1.83
CA LEU A 52 21.34 18.78 1.71
C LEU A 52 22.75 19.30 1.48
N THR A 53 22.89 20.14 0.45
CA THR A 53 24.11 20.94 0.25
C THR A 53 24.23 22.05 1.31
N ASN A 54 25.45 22.54 1.54
CA ASN A 54 25.70 23.62 2.51
C ASN A 54 24.93 24.91 2.20
N GLN A 55 24.69 25.19 0.92
CA GLN A 55 23.94 26.36 0.47
C GLN A 55 22.44 26.27 0.82
N GLU A 56 21.87 25.06 0.81
CA GLU A 56 20.47 24.81 1.16
C GLU A 56 20.27 24.87 2.68
N LYS A 57 21.21 24.34 3.47
CA LYS A 57 21.23 24.51 4.94
C LYS A 57 21.28 25.99 5.34
N LYS A 58 22.09 26.80 4.65
CA LYS A 58 22.18 28.26 4.88
C LYS A 58 20.88 28.99 4.52
N SER A 59 20.16 28.52 3.49
CA SER A 59 18.86 29.05 3.10
C SER A 59 17.77 28.75 4.13
N LEU A 60 17.77 27.54 4.71
CA LEU A 60 16.85 27.16 5.80
C LEU A 60 17.05 28.03 7.05
N ARG A 61 18.30 28.28 7.46
CA ARG A 61 18.62 29.15 8.61
C ARG A 61 18.06 30.58 8.47
N LYS A 62 18.02 31.12 7.24
CA LYS A 62 17.48 32.47 6.98
C LYS A 62 15.97 32.56 7.17
N LEU A 63 15.26 31.43 7.14
CA LEU A 63 13.81 31.41 7.16
C LEU A 63 13.22 31.30 8.56
N LYS A 64 14.08 31.12 9.58
CA LYS A 64 13.70 30.94 10.99
C LYS A 64 12.70 29.79 11.27
N ILE A 65 12.35 28.98 10.27
CA ILE A 65 11.53 27.79 10.45
C ILE A 65 12.45 26.69 10.98
N LYS A 66 12.08 26.12 12.13
CA LYS A 66 12.81 25.01 12.72
C LYS A 66 12.63 23.75 11.88
N LEU A 67 13.67 22.92 11.78
CA LEU A 67 13.60 21.69 10.98
C LEU A 67 12.50 20.76 11.52
N GLU A 68 12.33 20.77 12.84
CA GLU A 68 11.32 20.01 13.58
C GLU A 68 9.90 20.39 13.14
N GLU A 69 9.61 21.68 12.93
CA GLU A 69 8.31 22.18 12.46
C GLU A 69 8.00 21.73 11.02
N LEU A 70 9.01 21.69 10.14
CA LEU A 70 8.84 21.19 8.77
C LEU A 70 8.57 19.69 8.74
N ILE A 71 9.24 18.92 9.60
CA ILE A 71 9.00 17.48 9.76
C ILE A 71 7.59 17.24 10.32
N GLU A 72 7.15 18.05 11.28
CA GLU A 72 5.80 17.97 11.84
C GLU A 72 4.73 18.25 10.78
N ILE A 73 4.88 19.34 10.01
CA ILE A 73 3.97 19.69 8.91
C ILE A 73 3.94 18.56 7.86
N TRP A 74 5.10 18.02 7.50
CA TRP A 74 5.18 16.90 6.57
C TRP A 74 4.44 15.68 7.10
N ASN A 75 4.70 15.27 8.34
CA ASN A 75 4.07 14.11 8.94
C ASN A 75 2.56 14.29 9.13
N LYS A 76 2.11 15.51 9.45
CA LYS A 76 0.73 15.85 9.75
C LYS A 76 -0.14 16.04 8.50
N TYR A 77 0.41 16.62 7.44
CA TYR A 77 -0.38 17.05 6.27
C TYR A 77 0.01 16.38 4.96
N ILE A 78 1.22 15.81 4.85
CA ILE A 78 1.76 15.30 3.58
C ILE A 78 1.95 13.78 3.62
N SER A 79 2.53 13.24 4.70
CA SER A 79 2.54 11.82 4.96
C SER A 79 1.12 11.42 5.34
N LYS A 80 0.44 10.59 4.54
CA LYS A 80 -0.77 9.92 5.02
C LYS A 80 -0.40 9.22 6.33
N GLN A 81 -0.90 9.70 7.46
CA GLN A 81 -0.74 8.99 8.72
C GLN A 81 -1.32 7.60 8.53
N GLU A 82 -0.48 6.61 8.77
CA GLU A 82 -0.87 5.23 8.58
C GLU A 82 -1.87 4.86 9.68
N LYS A 83 -2.96 4.21 9.28
CA LYS A 83 -4.01 3.82 10.20
C LYS A 83 -3.43 2.94 11.31
N LYS A 84 -3.84 3.16 12.55
CA LYS A 84 -3.36 2.41 13.72
C LYS A 84 -3.52 0.90 13.52
N GLU A 85 -4.64 0.48 12.91
CA GLU A 85 -4.92 -0.93 12.61
C GLU A 85 -3.88 -1.56 11.68
N VAL A 86 -3.30 -0.79 10.75
CA VAL A 86 -2.24 -1.26 9.84
C VAL A 86 -0.93 -1.44 10.59
N ILE A 87 -0.60 -0.50 11.48
CA ILE A 87 0.60 -0.57 12.32
C ILE A 87 0.52 -1.79 13.24
N ASP A 88 -0.61 -1.96 13.92
CA ASP A 88 -0.85 -3.07 14.84
C ASP A 88 -0.83 -4.41 14.10
N PHE A 89 -1.43 -4.47 12.90
CA PHE A 89 -1.37 -5.66 12.05
C PHE A 89 0.06 -6.05 11.68
N ARG A 90 0.91 -5.10 11.27
CA ARG A 90 2.32 -5.36 10.95
C ARG A 90 3.13 -5.79 12.16
N LYS A 91 2.91 -5.16 13.31
CA LYS A 91 3.56 -5.57 14.57
C LYS A 91 3.22 -7.02 14.90
N LYS A 92 1.94 -7.39 14.87
CA LYS A 92 1.48 -8.78 15.07
C LYS A 92 2.16 -9.75 14.08
N ALA A 93 2.19 -9.39 12.81
CA ALA A 93 2.78 -10.22 11.77
C ALA A 93 4.29 -10.45 11.99
N LEU A 94 5.03 -9.40 12.34
CA LEU A 94 6.49 -9.42 12.48
C LEU A 94 7.00 -9.75 13.88
N GLU A 95 6.11 -9.93 14.86
CA GLU A 95 6.47 -10.29 16.22
C GLU A 95 7.40 -11.51 16.26
N ASN A 96 8.57 -11.36 16.87
CA ASN A 96 9.62 -12.39 16.97
C ASN A 96 10.15 -12.89 15.61
N ILE A 97 10.06 -12.08 14.56
CA ILE A 97 10.60 -12.41 13.23
C ILE A 97 11.76 -11.47 12.92
N LYS A 98 12.94 -12.06 12.70
CA LYS A 98 14.08 -11.33 12.15
C LYS A 98 13.81 -11.05 10.67
N VAL A 99 13.78 -9.77 10.32
CA VAL A 99 13.71 -9.30 8.94
C VAL A 99 15.09 -8.77 8.56
N ASP A 100 15.61 -9.18 7.42
CA ASP A 100 16.94 -8.77 6.97
C ASP A 100 16.90 -7.36 6.36
N TYR A 101 15.87 -7.07 5.56
CA TYR A 101 15.67 -5.75 4.97
C TYR A 101 14.20 -5.30 4.98
N CYS A 102 13.99 -4.00 5.21
CA CYS A 102 12.72 -3.33 5.09
C CYS A 102 12.85 -2.24 4.01
N LEU A 103 12.31 -2.48 2.81
CA LEU A 103 12.44 -1.55 1.69
C LEU A 103 11.53 -0.33 1.86
N THR A 104 10.31 -0.56 2.34
CA THR A 104 9.33 0.47 2.70
C THR A 104 8.50 -0.04 3.88
N LYS A 105 7.62 0.80 4.45
CA LYS A 105 6.85 0.50 5.67
C LYS A 105 6.09 -0.84 5.67
N GLY A 106 5.83 -1.47 4.53
CA GLY A 106 5.16 -2.77 4.42
C GLY A 106 5.83 -3.79 3.50
N ILE A 107 7.10 -3.59 3.10
CA ILE A 107 7.81 -4.52 2.22
C ILE A 107 9.05 -5.03 2.96
N TYR A 108 9.07 -6.34 3.22
CA TYR A 108 10.11 -6.99 4.00
C TYR A 108 10.78 -8.07 3.17
N ILE A 109 12.08 -8.23 3.36
CA ILE A 109 12.89 -9.26 2.74
C ILE A 109 13.62 -9.98 3.87
N GLY A 110 13.59 -11.29 3.83
CA GLY A 110 14.42 -12.08 4.70
C GLY A 110 14.23 -13.58 4.51
N GLU A 111 15.13 -14.33 5.12
CA GLU A 111 15.13 -15.79 5.02
C GLU A 111 14.08 -16.40 5.95
N ASP A 112 13.34 -17.40 5.45
CA ASP A 112 12.29 -18.14 6.17
C ASP A 112 11.21 -17.27 6.85
N ILE A 113 11.00 -16.04 6.40
CA ILE A 113 9.98 -15.15 6.98
C ILE A 113 8.56 -15.56 6.54
N VAL A 114 8.43 -16.14 5.35
CA VAL A 114 7.15 -16.55 4.76
C VAL A 114 6.38 -17.48 5.69
N PRO A 115 6.88 -18.68 6.05
CA PRO A 115 6.13 -19.60 6.89
C PRO A 115 5.88 -19.05 8.31
N LYS A 116 6.81 -18.26 8.85
CA LYS A 116 6.69 -17.64 10.19
C LYS A 116 5.57 -16.59 10.24
N ILE A 117 5.42 -15.80 9.17
CA ILE A 117 4.37 -14.78 9.10
C ILE A 117 3.01 -15.43 8.85
N ILE A 118 2.88 -16.28 7.83
CA ILE A 118 1.55 -16.72 7.40
C ILE A 118 0.91 -17.72 8.36
N SER A 119 1.71 -18.57 9.04
CA SER A 119 1.20 -19.51 10.06
C SER A 119 0.38 -18.83 11.16
N LYS A 120 0.69 -17.57 11.51
CA LYS A 120 -0.07 -16.76 12.47
C LYS A 120 -1.50 -16.44 12.04
N PHE A 121 -1.81 -16.55 10.75
CA PHE A 121 -3.07 -16.07 10.17
C PHE A 121 -3.87 -17.13 9.41
N LEU A 122 -3.26 -18.26 9.01
CA LEU A 122 -3.87 -19.23 8.08
C LEU A 122 -5.28 -19.68 8.44
N THR A 123 -5.58 -19.89 9.73
CA THR A 123 -6.90 -20.36 10.20
C THR A 123 -8.02 -19.32 10.07
N LYS A 124 -7.67 -18.03 9.97
CA LYS A 124 -8.59 -16.90 9.85
C LYS A 124 -8.28 -16.04 8.63
N ALA A 125 -7.63 -16.62 7.63
CA ALA A 125 -7.27 -15.96 6.39
C ALA A 125 -8.10 -16.50 5.23
N ILE A 126 -8.29 -15.65 4.22
CA ILE A 126 -8.62 -16.11 2.87
C ILE A 126 -7.33 -16.16 2.07
N VAL A 127 -7.00 -17.31 1.49
CA VAL A 127 -5.80 -17.50 0.69
C VAL A 127 -6.17 -17.58 -0.80
N ILE A 128 -5.61 -16.68 -1.60
CA ILE A 128 -5.67 -16.71 -3.06
C ILE A 128 -4.30 -17.13 -3.58
N ILE A 129 -4.25 -18.21 -4.35
CA ILE A 129 -2.98 -18.79 -4.80
C ILE A 129 -3.13 -19.32 -6.23
N ASN A 130 -2.07 -19.29 -7.04
CA ASN A 130 -2.12 -20.00 -8.34
C ASN A 130 -1.72 -21.48 -8.17
N LYS A 131 -2.08 -22.34 -9.13
CA LYS A 131 -1.85 -23.79 -9.03
C LYS A 131 -0.37 -24.16 -8.85
N THR A 132 0.53 -23.50 -9.58
CA THR A 132 1.97 -23.77 -9.51
C THR A 132 2.55 -23.40 -8.15
N SER A 133 2.22 -22.21 -7.65
CA SER A 133 2.62 -21.72 -6.33
C SER A 133 2.05 -22.61 -5.23
N PHE A 134 0.82 -23.12 -5.36
CA PHE A 134 0.23 -24.06 -4.41
C PHE A 134 1.05 -25.35 -4.29
N ASN A 135 1.42 -25.94 -5.42
CA ASN A 135 2.25 -27.14 -5.42
C ASN A 135 3.64 -26.86 -4.83
N TYR A 136 4.27 -25.77 -5.27
CA TYR A 136 5.59 -25.38 -4.79
C TYR A 136 5.60 -25.15 -3.28
N PHE A 137 4.68 -24.33 -2.76
CA PHE A 137 4.59 -24.01 -1.33
C PHE A 137 4.30 -25.22 -0.46
N ASN A 138 3.48 -26.18 -0.93
CA ASN A 138 3.27 -27.42 -0.19
C ASN A 138 4.55 -28.28 -0.09
N ASN A 139 5.42 -28.21 -1.09
CA ASN A 139 6.67 -28.96 -1.10
C ASN A 139 7.73 -28.31 -0.22
N ILE A 140 7.90 -26.98 -0.30
CA ILE A 140 8.95 -26.28 0.45
C ILE A 140 8.55 -25.92 1.88
N PHE A 141 7.25 -25.78 2.16
CA PHE A 141 6.72 -25.45 3.48
C PHE A 141 5.65 -26.45 3.92
N PRO A 142 5.99 -27.73 4.09
CA PRO A 142 5.02 -28.77 4.46
C PRO A 142 4.34 -28.47 5.81
N SER A 143 5.02 -27.76 6.71
CA SER A 143 4.50 -27.34 8.02
C SER A 143 3.27 -26.43 7.94
N LEU A 144 3.07 -25.71 6.84
CA LEU A 144 1.92 -24.83 6.65
C LEU A 144 0.63 -25.58 6.32
N ASN A 145 0.76 -26.81 5.81
CA ASN A 145 -0.34 -27.71 5.50
C ASN A 145 -1.52 -27.01 4.80
N PHE A 146 -1.27 -26.42 3.62
CA PHE A 146 -2.28 -25.63 2.91
C PHE A 146 -3.57 -26.39 2.59
N LYS A 147 -3.51 -27.74 2.57
CA LYS A 147 -4.68 -28.62 2.41
C LYS A 147 -5.68 -28.50 3.56
N LYS A 148 -5.24 -28.08 4.76
CA LYS A 148 -6.09 -27.86 5.94
C LYS A 148 -6.52 -26.40 6.12
N VAL A 149 -6.09 -25.50 5.22
CA VAL A 149 -6.48 -24.09 5.29
C VAL A 149 -7.95 -23.96 4.89
N PRO A 150 -8.83 -23.41 5.76
CA PRO A 150 -10.27 -23.46 5.55
C PRO A 150 -10.75 -22.74 4.27
N HIS A 151 -10.04 -21.70 3.85
CA HIS A 151 -10.49 -20.80 2.78
C HIS A 151 -9.37 -20.55 1.76
N ILE A 152 -9.10 -21.56 0.94
CA ILE A 152 -8.11 -21.47 -0.13
C ILE A 152 -8.78 -21.51 -1.51
N PHE A 153 -8.38 -20.59 -2.37
CA PHE A 153 -8.94 -20.44 -3.71
C PHE A 153 -7.83 -20.40 -4.76
N ILE A 154 -7.98 -21.24 -5.79
CA ILE A 154 -7.09 -21.23 -6.94
C ILE A 154 -7.49 -20.09 -7.88
N ALA A 155 -6.57 -19.15 -8.11
CA ALA A 155 -6.83 -17.91 -8.84
C ALA A 155 -7.35 -18.13 -10.28
N SER A 156 -6.95 -19.21 -10.94
CA SER A 156 -7.44 -19.56 -12.30
C SER A 156 -8.89 -20.00 -12.33
N HIS A 157 -9.47 -20.37 -11.18
CA HIS A 157 -10.87 -20.81 -11.06
C HIS A 157 -11.78 -19.69 -10.55
N LEU A 158 -11.25 -18.48 -10.34
CA LEU A 158 -12.04 -17.34 -9.90
C LEU A 158 -12.78 -16.71 -11.07
N ASP A 159 -14.09 -16.63 -10.94
CA ASP A 159 -14.98 -15.79 -11.74
C ASP A 159 -15.56 -14.65 -10.87
N ALA A 160 -16.33 -13.75 -11.49
CA ALA A 160 -17.01 -12.65 -10.79
C ALA A 160 -17.86 -13.13 -9.58
N LYS A 161 -18.64 -14.20 -9.76
CA LYS A 161 -19.58 -14.70 -8.74
C LYS A 161 -18.85 -15.25 -7.52
N ILE A 162 -17.78 -16.02 -7.73
CA ILE A 162 -16.93 -16.55 -6.66
C ILE A 162 -16.21 -15.40 -5.98
N LEU A 163 -15.67 -14.44 -6.74
CA LEU A 163 -14.98 -13.28 -6.18
C LEU A 163 -15.90 -12.44 -5.26
N GLU A 164 -17.15 -12.21 -5.66
CA GLU A 164 -18.16 -11.56 -4.81
C GLU A 164 -18.47 -12.36 -3.54
N LYS A 165 -18.63 -13.70 -3.66
CA LYS A 165 -18.84 -14.57 -2.50
C LYS A 165 -17.68 -14.47 -1.51
N ILE A 166 -16.44 -14.47 -2.00
CA ILE A 166 -15.23 -14.32 -1.18
C ILE A 166 -15.25 -12.98 -0.43
N ILE A 167 -15.55 -11.87 -1.13
CA ILE A 167 -15.62 -10.54 -0.53
C ILE A 167 -16.71 -10.46 0.54
N ASN A 168 -17.90 -11.01 0.26
CA ASN A 168 -19.01 -11.01 1.20
C ASN A 168 -18.71 -11.89 2.41
N TYR A 169 -18.07 -13.05 2.21
CA TYR A 169 -17.61 -13.91 3.29
C TYR A 169 -16.60 -13.20 4.19
N ALA A 170 -15.60 -12.53 3.61
CA ALA A 170 -14.61 -11.74 4.34
C ALA A 170 -15.23 -10.65 5.21
N LYS A 171 -16.29 -9.99 4.73
CA LYS A 171 -17.00 -8.93 5.48
C LYS A 171 -17.81 -9.48 6.66
N LYS A 172 -18.50 -10.60 6.46
CA LYS A 172 -19.48 -11.13 7.43
C LYS A 172 -18.86 -12.03 8.49
N ASN A 173 -17.70 -12.61 8.21
CA ASN A 173 -17.05 -13.58 9.10
C ASN A 173 -15.82 -12.97 9.79
N LYS A 174 -15.31 -13.69 10.79
CA LYS A 174 -14.11 -13.32 11.57
C LYS A 174 -12.80 -13.58 10.79
N ILE A 175 -12.75 -13.11 9.53
CA ILE A 175 -11.52 -13.09 8.73
C ILE A 175 -10.63 -11.95 9.20
N GLU A 176 -9.38 -12.28 9.53
CA GLU A 176 -8.37 -11.33 10.00
C GLU A 176 -7.57 -10.73 8.83
N THR A 177 -7.36 -11.47 7.75
CA THR A 177 -6.54 -11.02 6.61
C THR A 177 -6.86 -11.77 5.32
N VAL A 178 -6.40 -11.23 4.20
CA VAL A 178 -6.35 -11.91 2.89
C VAL A 178 -4.89 -12.11 2.54
N ILE A 179 -4.54 -13.30 2.05
CA ILE A 179 -3.18 -13.68 1.67
C ILE A 179 -3.18 -14.01 0.18
N GLY A 180 -2.28 -13.41 -0.58
CA GLY A 180 -2.11 -13.66 -2.01
C GLY A 180 -0.72 -14.22 -2.30
N ILE A 181 -0.66 -15.42 -2.90
CA ILE A 181 0.61 -16.11 -3.22
C ILE A 181 0.68 -16.35 -4.72
N GLY A 182 1.54 -15.61 -5.42
CA GLY A 182 1.68 -15.74 -6.87
C GLY A 182 2.17 -14.48 -7.57
N GLY A 183 2.01 -14.41 -8.90
CA GLY A 183 2.35 -13.23 -9.70
C GLY A 183 1.26 -12.14 -9.74
N GLY A 184 1.40 -11.21 -10.69
CA GLY A 184 0.54 -10.04 -10.90
C GLY A 184 -0.95 -10.25 -10.63
N ARG A 185 -1.57 -11.19 -11.35
CA ARG A 185 -3.01 -11.47 -11.27
C ARG A 185 -3.47 -11.88 -9.86
N VAL A 186 -2.68 -12.69 -9.15
CA VAL A 186 -3.02 -13.10 -7.78
C VAL A 186 -2.96 -11.90 -6.83
N ILE A 187 -1.95 -11.06 -6.97
CA ILE A 187 -1.78 -9.87 -6.13
C ILE A 187 -2.86 -8.82 -6.45
N ASP A 188 -3.31 -8.70 -7.70
CA ASP A 188 -4.46 -7.85 -8.05
C ASP A 188 -5.76 -8.36 -7.41
N TYR A 189 -6.03 -9.67 -7.43
CA TYR A 189 -7.18 -10.26 -6.72
C TYR A 189 -7.09 -10.05 -5.20
N LEU A 190 -5.92 -10.28 -4.59
CA LEU A 190 -5.65 -10.00 -3.18
C LEU A 190 -6.03 -8.56 -2.83
N LYS A 191 -5.48 -7.58 -3.56
CA LYS A 191 -5.73 -6.16 -3.29
C LYS A 191 -7.19 -5.79 -3.51
N PHE A 192 -7.84 -6.37 -4.52
CA PHE A 192 -9.25 -6.14 -4.77
C PHE A 192 -10.14 -6.65 -3.64
N ILE A 193 -9.90 -7.88 -3.17
CA ILE A 193 -10.64 -8.46 -2.04
C ILE A 193 -10.38 -7.63 -0.77
N SER A 194 -9.11 -7.33 -0.47
CA SER A 194 -8.71 -6.50 0.67
C SER A 194 -9.40 -5.13 0.64
N PHE A 195 -9.35 -4.43 -0.50
CA PHE A 195 -9.98 -3.14 -0.71
C PHE A 195 -11.50 -3.20 -0.50
N LYS A 196 -12.17 -4.20 -1.08
CA LYS A 196 -13.63 -4.33 -0.99
C LYS A 196 -14.11 -4.82 0.36
N SER A 197 -13.32 -5.60 1.09
CA SER A 197 -13.68 -6.18 2.40
C SER A 197 -13.13 -5.40 3.59
N ASN A 198 -12.28 -4.39 3.35
CA ASN A 198 -11.54 -3.65 4.38
C ASN A 198 -10.74 -4.57 5.31
N LYS A 199 -10.12 -5.61 4.73
CA LYS A 199 -9.24 -6.56 5.44
C LYS A 199 -7.78 -6.32 5.07
N PRO A 200 -6.84 -6.38 6.02
CA PRO A 200 -5.41 -6.30 5.73
C PRO A 200 -4.97 -7.37 4.70
N ALA A 201 -4.01 -7.02 3.85
CA ALA A 201 -3.46 -7.89 2.81
C ALA A 201 -2.01 -8.26 3.09
N ILE A 202 -1.69 -9.54 2.93
CA ILE A 202 -0.33 -10.09 2.88
C ILE A 202 -0.06 -10.60 1.46
N ALA A 203 0.91 -10.02 0.77
CA ALA A 203 1.34 -10.42 -0.57
C ALA A 203 2.63 -11.24 -0.48
N ILE A 204 2.66 -12.37 -1.17
CA ILE A 204 3.85 -13.19 -1.37
C ILE A 204 4.08 -13.31 -2.88
N PRO A 205 4.74 -12.31 -3.50
CA PRO A 205 4.98 -12.30 -4.93
C PRO A 205 5.93 -13.43 -5.33
N THR A 206 5.50 -14.33 -6.22
CA THR A 206 6.39 -15.35 -6.81
C THR A 206 7.07 -14.87 -8.09
N SER A 207 6.89 -13.60 -8.44
CA SER A 207 7.52 -12.96 -9.58
C SER A 207 7.84 -11.52 -9.21
N LEU A 208 9.12 -11.17 -9.31
CA LEU A 208 9.62 -9.80 -9.09
C LEU A 208 9.51 -8.94 -10.35
N ALA A 209 9.04 -9.50 -11.48
CA ALA A 209 8.91 -8.79 -12.75
C ALA A 209 7.87 -7.67 -12.70
N THR A 210 6.96 -7.68 -11.72
CA THR A 210 5.92 -6.67 -11.57
C THR A 210 6.02 -5.99 -10.21
N HIS A 211 5.94 -4.66 -10.18
CA HIS A 211 5.89 -3.84 -8.96
C HIS A 211 4.51 -3.90 -8.25
N VAL A 212 3.69 -4.90 -8.57
CA VAL A 212 2.29 -5.03 -8.14
C VAL A 212 2.15 -5.11 -6.62
N TYR A 213 3.16 -5.67 -5.93
CA TYR A 213 3.22 -5.83 -4.48
C TYR A 213 3.55 -4.51 -3.75
N ALA A 214 4.07 -3.51 -4.46
CA ALA A 214 4.37 -2.19 -3.92
C ALA A 214 3.38 -1.11 -4.39
N SER A 215 2.55 -1.43 -5.39
CA SER A 215 1.68 -0.47 -6.06
C SER A 215 0.26 -0.43 -5.48
N PRO A 216 -0.33 0.77 -5.28
CA PRO A 216 -1.75 0.90 -4.95
C PRO A 216 -2.69 0.56 -6.12
N LYS A 217 -2.15 0.35 -7.33
CA LYS A 217 -2.94 0.12 -8.54
C LYS A 217 -3.38 -1.33 -8.63
N ILE A 218 -4.68 -1.54 -8.83
CA ILE A 218 -5.27 -2.86 -9.04
C ILE A 218 -5.68 -2.96 -10.51
N HIS A 219 -5.14 -3.92 -11.27
CA HIS A 219 -5.57 -4.13 -12.64
C HIS A 219 -6.89 -4.91 -12.68
N ALA A 220 -7.89 -4.34 -13.36
CA ALA A 220 -9.20 -4.94 -13.50
C ALA A 220 -9.21 -5.95 -14.66
N GLY A 221 -8.56 -7.09 -14.45
CA GLY A 221 -8.58 -8.25 -15.37
C GLY A 221 -9.36 -9.44 -14.81
N GLY A 222 -9.64 -10.43 -15.65
CA GLY A 222 -10.28 -11.68 -15.24
C GLY A 222 -11.60 -11.46 -14.49
N ALA A 223 -11.73 -12.07 -13.31
CA ALA A 223 -12.91 -11.96 -12.45
C ALA A 223 -13.26 -10.51 -12.08
N ILE A 224 -12.25 -9.63 -11.90
CA ILE A 224 -12.51 -8.21 -11.56
C ILE A 224 -13.16 -7.49 -12.75
N ALA A 225 -12.73 -7.77 -13.97
CA ALA A 225 -13.33 -7.19 -15.18
C ALA A 225 -14.78 -7.62 -15.37
N GLN A 226 -15.08 -8.90 -15.08
CA GLN A 226 -16.42 -9.47 -15.14
C GLN A 226 -17.39 -8.80 -14.15
N LEU A 227 -16.90 -8.18 -13.07
CA LEU A 227 -17.68 -7.36 -12.15
C LEU A 227 -17.94 -5.92 -12.66
N GLY A 228 -17.61 -5.62 -13.92
CA GLY A 228 -17.85 -4.33 -14.55
C GLY A 228 -16.76 -3.28 -14.32
N PHE A 229 -15.67 -3.62 -13.61
CA PHE A 229 -14.55 -2.69 -13.44
C PHE A 229 -13.70 -2.63 -14.71
N LYS A 230 -13.22 -1.42 -15.05
CA LYS A 230 -12.44 -1.16 -16.26
C LYS A 230 -11.04 -0.67 -15.93
N LYS A 231 -10.04 -1.11 -16.72
CA LYS A 231 -8.63 -0.70 -16.65
C LYS A 231 -8.00 -0.92 -15.27
N THR A 232 -8.02 0.10 -14.42
CA THR A 232 -7.27 0.13 -13.16
C THR A 232 -8.10 0.80 -12.09
N ILE A 233 -8.09 0.20 -10.89
CA ILE A 233 -8.74 0.73 -9.70
C ILE A 233 -7.66 1.31 -8.79
N ASN A 234 -7.94 2.46 -8.18
CA ASN A 234 -7.12 3.01 -7.11
C ASN A 234 -7.47 2.29 -5.80
N GLY A 235 -6.57 1.43 -5.33
CA GLY A 235 -6.65 0.82 -4.01
C GLY A 235 -5.53 1.34 -3.10
N GLU A 236 -5.07 0.48 -2.22
CA GLU A 236 -3.88 0.66 -1.38
C GLU A 236 -2.91 -0.50 -1.67
N PRO A 237 -1.60 -0.34 -1.48
CA PRO A 237 -0.69 -1.47 -1.53
C PRO A 237 -1.05 -2.49 -0.43
N PRO A 238 -0.59 -3.75 -0.55
CA PRO A 238 -0.67 -4.72 0.53
C PRO A 238 -0.07 -4.13 1.80
N GLN A 239 -0.67 -4.42 2.95
CA GLN A 239 -0.11 -3.99 4.23
C GLN A 239 1.22 -4.69 4.49
N ILE A 240 1.39 -5.92 4.01
CA ILE A 240 2.65 -6.67 4.07
C ILE A 240 2.93 -7.26 2.69
N ALA A 241 4.15 -7.14 2.21
CA ALA A 241 4.71 -7.89 1.10
C ALA A 241 6.03 -8.53 1.54
N ILE A 242 6.20 -9.83 1.27
CA ILE A 242 7.36 -10.64 1.67
C ILE A 242 7.84 -11.55 0.54
#